data_AF-A0A2R6CNI9-F1
#
_entry.id   AF-A0A2R6CNI9-F1
#
_cell.length_a   1.000
_cell.length_b   1.000
_cell.length_c   1.000
_cell.angle_alpha   90.00
_cell.angle_beta   90.00
_cell.angle_gamma   90.00
#
_symmetry.space_group_name_H-M   'P 1'
#
loop_
_entity.id
_entity.type
_entity.pdbx_description
1 polymer ?
#
loop_
_entity_poly.entity_id
_entity_poly.type
_entity_poly.pdbx_seq_one_letter_code
_entity_poly.pdbx_strand_id
1 'polypeptide(L)'
;MDSGGDHLETQLAAYLGGNEDVKWRLTNAQSGVVRESGGTETATQPGRGYGAVAAITNRRTLFVVGGGADDGSDDVASIPHFEVAGIDYDADPLASRLVLTTAAGSTWRFTVREPDALSEVLAYVRDRMRGAEHVTAALSTAREYREGATRADDLAVQARRYDEAVDAYRRAVDLCTAPPVSADVDTTTVREEVVDVVAEAIDAHLERAREARSRGNWEFQAGDERAASDHLSTALDAFERAVELARQCPPGDADAIADERAALVSKLEDLEVRASVAAAGED
;
A
#
# COMPACT_ATOMS: atom_id res chain seq x y z
N MET A 1 39.82 20.31 14.77
CA MET A 1 39.55 19.00 14.15
C MET A 1 38.09 19.00 13.80
N ASP A 2 37.79 19.35 12.56
CA ASP A 2 36.46 19.54 11.99
C ASP A 2 36.40 18.73 10.68
N SER A 3 36.86 17.48 10.77
CA SER A 3 37.17 16.63 9.61
C SER A 3 36.09 15.59 9.33
N GLY A 4 35.08 15.48 10.21
CA GLY A 4 33.94 14.58 10.05
C GLY A 4 32.82 15.16 9.18
N GLY A 5 32.58 16.47 9.27
CA GLY A 5 31.53 17.15 8.49
C GLY A 5 31.82 17.21 7.00
N ASP A 6 33.08 17.52 6.63
CA ASP A 6 33.53 17.71 5.25
C ASP A 6 33.56 16.39 4.44
N HIS A 7 33.80 15.25 5.12
CA HIS A 7 33.76 13.92 4.51
C HIS A 7 32.32 13.50 4.16
N LEU A 8 31.38 13.76 5.08
CA LEU A 8 29.96 13.47 4.88
C LEU A 8 29.33 14.35 3.78
N GLU A 9 29.76 15.61 3.63
CA GLU A 9 29.30 16.47 2.52
C GLU A 9 29.71 15.94 1.14
N THR A 10 30.99 15.54 1.01
CA THR A 10 31.53 15.03 -0.25
C THR A 10 30.89 13.68 -0.63
N GLN A 11 30.59 12.84 0.36
CA GLN A 11 29.89 11.56 0.14
C GLN A 11 28.41 11.76 -0.21
N LEU A 12 27.70 12.68 0.45
CA LEU A 12 26.28 12.89 0.19
C LEU A 12 26.02 13.33 -1.27
N ALA A 13 26.90 14.19 -1.82
CA ALA A 13 26.80 14.65 -3.21
C ALA A 13 26.82 13.51 -4.24
N ALA A 14 27.47 12.38 -3.94
CA ALA A 14 27.50 11.21 -4.83
C ALA A 14 26.13 10.53 -4.97
N TYR A 15 25.21 10.77 -4.03
CA TYR A 15 23.88 10.16 -3.99
C TYR A 15 22.76 11.09 -4.46
N LEU A 16 23.07 12.37 -4.67
CA LEU A 16 22.09 13.39 -5.11
C LEU A 16 21.99 13.44 -6.64
N GLY A 17 20.76 13.60 -7.14
CA GLY A 17 20.53 13.90 -8.56
C GLY A 17 20.96 15.32 -8.93
N GLY A 18 21.22 15.57 -10.22
CA GLY A 18 21.74 16.87 -10.70
C GLY A 18 20.87 18.11 -10.43
N ASN A 19 19.58 17.93 -10.12
CA ASN A 19 18.64 19.00 -9.75
C ASN A 19 18.07 18.80 -8.33
N GLU A 20 18.75 18.01 -7.49
CA GLU A 20 18.30 17.67 -6.14
C GLU A 20 18.95 18.59 -5.11
N ASP A 21 18.13 19.37 -4.41
CA ASP A 21 18.58 20.33 -3.41
C ASP A 21 18.38 19.78 -2.00
N VAL A 22 19.46 19.72 -1.20
CA VAL A 22 19.36 19.36 0.22
C VAL A 22 18.89 20.57 1.03
N LYS A 23 17.79 20.41 1.77
CA LYS A 23 17.22 21.44 2.64
C LYS A 23 17.66 21.28 4.10
N TRP A 24 17.67 20.06 4.60
CA TRP A 24 18.18 19.74 5.94
C TRP A 24 19.07 18.52 5.92
N ARG A 25 20.00 18.49 6.87
CA ARG A 25 20.87 17.35 7.15
C ARG A 25 20.80 17.07 8.63
N LEU A 26 20.29 15.91 8.97
CA LEU A 26 20.28 15.41 10.34
C LEU A 26 21.38 14.39 10.45
N THR A 27 22.24 14.49 11.46
CA THR A 27 23.40 13.60 11.59
C THR A 27 23.40 12.87 12.92
N ASN A 28 23.92 11.65 12.91
CA ASN A 28 24.27 10.95 14.14
C ASN A 28 25.52 10.09 13.92
N ALA A 29 26.35 9.96 14.96
CA ALA A 29 27.67 9.35 14.82
C ALA A 29 27.71 7.84 15.15
N GLN A 30 26.65 7.28 15.75
CA GLN A 30 26.69 5.93 16.33
C GLN A 30 25.40 5.13 16.17
N SER A 31 24.24 5.80 16.12
CA SER A 31 22.95 5.12 16.12
C SER A 31 22.56 4.59 14.74
N GLY A 32 23.04 5.23 13.68
CA GLY A 32 22.70 4.89 12.30
C GLY A 32 21.22 5.09 12.00
N VAL A 33 20.61 4.12 11.32
CA VAL A 33 19.18 4.08 11.00
C VAL A 33 18.60 2.72 11.40
N VAL A 34 17.37 2.72 11.89
CA VAL A 34 16.61 1.50 12.18
C VAL A 34 15.44 1.42 11.21
N ARG A 35 15.26 0.27 10.56
CA ARG A 35 14.13 -0.04 9.69
C ARG A 35 13.33 -1.19 10.28
N GLU A 36 12.03 -0.99 10.42
CA GLU A 36 11.07 -2.02 10.77
C GLU A 36 10.19 -2.32 9.55
N SER A 37 10.06 -3.59 9.17
CA SER A 37 9.24 -4.01 8.04
C SER A 37 8.72 -5.43 8.27
N GLY A 38 7.41 -5.64 8.15
CA GLY A 38 6.80 -6.97 8.32
C GLY A 38 7.10 -7.62 9.68
N GLY A 39 7.18 -6.82 10.75
CA GLY A 39 7.51 -7.27 12.10
C GLY A 39 8.98 -7.60 12.35
N THR A 40 9.87 -7.37 11.36
CA THR A 40 11.32 -7.53 11.52
C THR A 40 11.97 -6.16 11.66
N GLU A 41 12.81 -6.00 12.68
CA GLU A 41 13.63 -4.80 12.90
C GLU A 41 15.07 -5.06 12.45
N THR A 42 15.59 -4.16 11.62
CA THR A 42 16.98 -4.15 11.14
C THR A 42 17.62 -2.82 11.51
N ALA A 43 18.70 -2.87 12.29
CA ALA A 43 19.49 -1.68 12.64
C ALA A 43 20.79 -1.65 11.82
N THR A 44 20.99 -0.59 11.05
CA THR A 44 22.23 -0.35 10.31
C THR A 44 23.04 0.70 11.05
N GLN A 45 24.21 0.32 11.58
CA GLN A 45 25.12 1.23 12.30
C GLN A 45 26.26 1.71 11.42
N PRO A 46 26.82 2.92 11.67
CA PRO A 46 27.98 3.39 10.95
C PRO A 46 29.23 2.52 11.22
N GLY A 47 30.06 2.35 10.21
CA GLY A 47 31.39 1.75 10.34
C GLY A 47 32.33 2.61 11.21
N ARG A 48 33.46 2.03 11.62
CA ARG A 48 34.42 2.71 12.51
C ARG A 48 34.97 3.99 11.87
N GLY A 49 34.71 5.14 12.50
CA GLY A 49 35.18 6.44 12.02
C GLY A 49 34.22 7.15 11.05
N TYR A 50 33.08 6.52 10.76
CA TYR A 50 32.00 7.08 9.94
C TYR A 50 30.83 7.55 10.82
N GLY A 51 29.83 8.17 10.18
CA GLY A 51 28.56 8.55 10.78
C GLY A 51 27.40 8.24 9.84
N ALA A 52 26.20 8.65 10.25
CA ALA A 52 25.00 8.55 9.44
C ALA A 52 24.37 9.93 9.23
N VAL A 53 23.75 10.10 8.06
CA VAL A 53 23.03 11.31 7.64
C VAL A 53 21.63 10.93 7.18
N ALA A 54 20.64 11.66 7.67
CA ALA A 54 19.34 11.79 7.01
C ALA A 54 19.31 13.13 6.27
N ALA A 55 19.35 13.08 4.95
CA ALA A 55 19.25 14.25 4.09
C ALA A 55 17.81 14.42 3.60
N ILE A 56 17.22 15.57 3.92
CA ILE A 56 15.88 15.94 3.48
C ILE A 56 16.05 16.83 2.26
N THR A 57 15.66 16.33 1.09
CA THR A 57 15.84 17.03 -0.19
C THR A 57 14.54 17.64 -0.68
N ASN A 58 14.55 18.31 -1.83
CA ASN A 58 13.31 18.73 -2.50
C ASN A 58 12.44 17.56 -2.99
N ARG A 59 12.96 16.31 -3.03
CA ARG A 59 12.29 15.15 -3.63
C ARG A 59 12.08 13.97 -2.68
N ARG A 60 13.01 13.76 -1.76
CA ARG A 60 13.08 12.54 -0.95
C ARG A 60 13.80 12.75 0.38
N THR A 61 13.59 11.81 1.28
CA THR A 61 14.44 11.58 2.43
C THR A 61 15.45 10.50 2.09
N LEU A 62 16.74 10.83 2.21
CA LEU A 62 17.85 9.90 2.01
C LEU A 62 18.48 9.57 3.36
N PHE A 63 18.54 8.30 3.71
CA PHE A 63 19.38 7.81 4.81
C PHE A 63 20.66 7.25 4.23
N VAL A 64 21.80 7.75 4.70
CA VAL A 64 23.13 7.26 4.34
C VAL A 64 23.85 6.89 5.63
N VAL A 65 24.27 5.64 5.75
CA VAL A 65 25.05 5.13 6.87
C VAL A 65 26.43 4.75 6.36
N GLY A 66 27.44 5.56 6.71
CA GLY A 66 28.79 5.38 6.20
C GLY A 66 29.40 4.07 6.66
N GLY A 67 29.90 3.26 5.72
CA GLY A 67 30.43 1.91 6.01
C GLY A 67 29.43 0.97 6.69
N GLY A 68 28.13 1.18 6.50
CA GLY A 68 27.05 0.41 7.12
C GLY A 68 26.69 -0.90 6.41
N ALA A 69 27.18 -1.11 5.19
CA ALA A 69 26.97 -2.34 4.44
C ALA A 69 27.99 -3.44 4.84
N ASP A 70 27.65 -4.70 4.57
CA ASP A 70 28.49 -5.87 4.93
C ASP A 70 29.89 -5.85 4.27
N ASP A 71 30.02 -5.21 3.11
CA ASP A 71 31.27 -5.06 2.37
C ASP A 71 32.07 -3.81 2.78
N GLY A 72 31.59 -3.06 3.77
CA GLY A 72 32.19 -1.81 4.25
C GLY A 72 31.90 -0.59 3.36
N SER A 73 31.02 -0.71 2.36
CA SER A 73 30.47 0.43 1.62
C SER A 73 29.35 1.13 2.41
N ASP A 74 28.91 2.28 1.91
CA ASP A 74 27.83 3.05 2.54
C ASP A 74 26.49 2.36 2.29
N ASP A 75 25.69 2.19 3.35
CA ASP A 75 24.30 1.73 3.22
C ASP A 75 23.41 2.94 2.93
N VAL A 76 22.60 2.84 1.87
CA VAL A 76 21.82 3.96 1.34
C VAL A 76 20.37 3.56 1.15
N ALA A 77 19.49 4.23 1.88
CA ALA A 77 18.05 4.11 1.70
C ALA A 77 17.46 5.40 1.14
N SER A 78 16.74 5.29 0.04
CA SER A 78 16.08 6.41 -0.63
C SER A 78 14.57 6.29 -0.49
N ILE A 79 13.95 7.30 0.14
CA ILE A 79 12.51 7.32 0.37
C ILE A 79 11.93 8.58 -0.26
N PRO A 80 11.35 8.48 -1.47
CA PRO A 80 10.62 9.58 -2.08
C PRO A 80 9.55 10.13 -1.15
N HIS A 81 9.36 11.44 -1.13
CA HIS A 81 8.35 12.05 -0.26
C HIS A 81 6.93 11.57 -0.55
N PHE A 82 6.66 11.16 -1.79
CA PHE A 82 5.40 10.53 -2.17
C PHE A 82 5.23 9.10 -1.63
N GLU A 83 6.28 8.42 -1.16
CA GLU A 83 6.12 7.09 -0.54
C GLU A 83 5.85 7.20 0.96
N VAL A 84 5.99 8.40 1.54
CA VAL A 84 5.81 8.66 2.96
C VAL A 84 4.31 8.71 3.28
N ALA A 85 3.84 7.75 4.08
CA ALA A 85 2.48 7.72 4.61
C ALA A 85 2.34 8.44 5.96
N GLY A 86 3.44 8.56 6.70
CA GLY A 86 3.48 9.26 7.98
C GLY A 86 4.87 9.76 8.30
N ILE A 87 4.95 10.91 8.96
CA ILE A 87 6.20 11.41 9.51
C ILE A 87 5.94 12.08 10.85
N ASP A 88 6.70 11.69 11.85
CA ASP A 88 6.62 12.19 13.22
C ASP A 88 8.00 12.20 13.88
N TYR A 89 8.05 12.57 15.16
CA TYR A 89 9.24 12.38 15.97
C TYR A 89 8.88 11.80 17.34
N ASP A 90 9.73 10.89 17.81
CA ASP A 90 9.68 10.42 19.19
C ASP A 90 10.61 11.30 20.03
N ALA A 91 10.04 12.01 21.01
CA ALA A 91 10.81 12.71 22.02
C ALA A 91 11.18 11.73 23.14
N ASP A 92 12.39 11.17 23.08
CA ASP A 92 13.00 10.48 24.21
C ASP A 92 13.81 11.51 25.02
N PRO A 93 13.75 11.52 26.37
CA PRO A 93 14.56 12.42 27.20
C PRO A 93 16.08 12.38 26.90
N LEU A 94 16.59 11.34 26.25
CA LEU A 94 18.01 11.23 25.86
C LEU A 94 18.30 11.66 24.41
N ALA A 95 17.37 11.50 23.48
CA ALA A 95 17.54 11.88 22.09
C ALA A 95 16.20 11.87 21.32
N SER A 96 15.95 12.91 20.52
CA SER A 96 14.81 12.88 19.60
C SER A 96 15.07 11.91 18.45
N ARG A 97 14.04 11.24 17.95
CA ARG A 97 14.13 10.39 16.75
C ARG A 97 13.15 10.87 15.70
N LEU A 98 13.62 11.08 14.47
CA LEU A 98 12.76 11.19 13.30
C LEU A 98 12.16 9.82 13.01
N VAL A 99 10.84 9.75 12.86
CA VAL A 99 10.09 8.53 12.52
C VAL A 99 9.39 8.77 11.19
N LEU A 100 9.70 7.95 10.20
CA LEU A 100 9.10 8.01 8.86
C LEU A 100 8.47 6.66 8.54
N THR A 101 7.18 6.65 8.23
CA THR A 101 6.45 5.44 7.82
C THR A 101 6.10 5.52 6.34
N THR A 102 6.42 4.49 5.57
CA THR A 102 6.10 4.40 4.14
C THR A 102 4.72 3.79 3.91
N ALA A 103 4.13 4.04 2.74
CA ALA A 103 2.85 3.46 2.33
C ALA A 103 2.88 1.92 2.25
N ALA A 104 4.07 1.33 2.05
CA ALA A 104 4.30 -0.11 2.09
C ALA A 104 4.40 -0.69 3.51
N GLY A 105 4.19 0.13 4.55
CA GLY A 105 4.20 -0.31 5.95
C GLY A 105 5.59 -0.49 6.57
N SER A 106 6.65 0.04 5.94
CA SER A 106 7.97 0.11 6.59
C SER A 106 8.08 1.36 7.45
N THR A 107 8.62 1.23 8.66
CA THR A 107 8.91 2.37 9.55
C THR A 107 10.42 2.54 9.70
N TRP A 108 10.89 3.76 9.46
CA TRP A 108 12.29 4.18 9.55
C TRP A 108 12.46 5.11 10.74
N ARG A 109 13.45 4.83 11.58
CA ARG A 109 13.77 5.63 12.77
C ARG A 109 15.21 6.10 12.69
N PHE A 110 15.41 7.41 12.81
CA PHE A 110 16.72 8.04 12.74
C PHE A 110 16.93 8.94 13.96
N THR A 111 18.02 8.72 14.70
CA THR A 111 18.31 9.53 15.89
C THR A 111 18.82 10.91 15.51
N VAL A 112 18.29 11.95 16.13
CA VAL A 112 18.59 13.36 15.87
C VAL A 112 19.05 14.01 17.16
N ARG A 113 20.29 14.51 17.17
CA ARG A 113 20.88 15.16 18.35
C ARG A 113 20.47 16.62 18.51
N GLU A 114 20.19 17.29 17.40
CA GLU A 114 19.77 18.69 17.35
C GLU A 114 18.33 18.77 16.85
N PRO A 115 17.33 18.68 17.76
CA PRO A 115 15.92 18.57 17.38
C PRO A 115 15.31 19.88 16.91
N ASP A 116 16.02 21.01 16.98
CA ASP A 116 15.50 22.34 16.66
C ASP A 116 14.95 22.41 15.22
N ALA A 117 15.59 21.68 14.29
CA ALA A 117 15.15 21.60 12.90
C ALA A 117 14.04 20.56 12.64
N LEU A 118 13.72 19.68 13.61
CA LEU A 118 12.75 18.60 13.39
C LEU A 118 11.36 19.13 13.07
N SER A 119 10.90 20.17 13.77
CA SER A 119 9.56 20.72 13.53
C SER A 119 9.41 21.24 12.10
N GLU A 120 10.41 21.93 11.58
CA GLU A 120 10.47 22.42 10.19
C GLU A 120 10.58 21.27 9.19
N VAL A 121 11.43 20.27 9.46
CA VAL A 121 11.57 19.06 8.62
C VAL A 121 10.23 18.32 8.52
N LEU A 122 9.55 18.10 9.65
CA LEU A 122 8.26 17.42 9.67
C LEU A 122 7.22 18.21 8.87
N ALA A 123 7.12 19.53 9.07
CA ALA A 123 6.21 20.37 8.30
C ALA A 123 6.54 20.31 6.80
N TYR A 124 7.81 20.38 6.43
CA TYR A 124 8.28 20.35 5.05
C TYR A 124 7.97 19.03 4.34
N VAL A 125 8.22 17.90 5.00
CA VAL A 125 7.91 16.59 4.42
C VAL A 125 6.40 16.38 4.40
N ARG A 126 5.64 16.78 5.44
CA ARG A 126 4.16 16.71 5.45
C ARG A 126 3.52 17.52 4.33
N ASP A 127 4.11 18.65 3.97
CA ASP A 127 3.68 19.45 2.81
C ASP A 127 3.91 18.69 1.49
N ARG A 128 5.00 17.93 1.36
CA ARG A 128 5.36 17.15 0.15
C ARG A 128 4.80 15.74 0.07
N MET A 129 4.37 15.20 1.21
CA MET A 129 3.43 14.10 1.27
C MET A 129 2.11 14.46 0.58
N ARG A 130 1.92 15.73 0.20
CA ARG A 130 0.78 16.26 -0.53
C ARG A 130 1.32 16.90 -1.82
N GLY A 131 0.70 16.66 -2.98
CA GLY A 131 1.18 17.28 -4.23
C GLY A 131 1.00 16.43 -5.49
N ALA A 132 1.20 17.07 -6.65
CA ALA A 132 1.00 16.47 -7.96
C ALA A 132 1.86 15.21 -8.22
N GLU A 133 3.11 15.18 -7.74
CA GLU A 133 3.97 13.99 -7.86
C GLU A 133 3.41 12.80 -7.07
N HIS A 134 2.82 13.05 -5.90
CA HIS A 134 2.23 11.99 -5.08
C HIS A 134 0.93 11.45 -5.67
N VAL A 135 0.09 12.34 -6.19
CA VAL A 135 -1.06 11.95 -7.01
C VAL A 135 -0.61 11.14 -8.23
N THR A 136 0.41 11.60 -8.94
CA THR A 136 0.93 10.91 -10.15
C THR A 136 1.45 9.52 -9.82
N ALA A 137 2.22 9.36 -8.75
CA ALA A 137 2.71 8.05 -8.30
C ALA A 137 1.56 7.11 -7.89
N ALA A 138 0.56 7.63 -7.16
CA ALA A 138 -0.62 6.86 -6.79
C ALA A 138 -1.43 6.40 -8.02
N LEU A 139 -1.61 7.28 -9.01
CA LEU A 139 -2.25 6.92 -10.28
C LEU A 139 -1.43 5.90 -11.07
N SER A 140 -0.10 6.03 -11.13
CA SER A 140 0.77 5.05 -11.76
C SER A 140 0.62 3.67 -11.12
N THR A 141 0.66 3.60 -9.79
CA THR A 141 0.44 2.35 -9.04
C THR A 141 -0.95 1.77 -9.32
N ALA A 142 -2.00 2.60 -9.34
CA ALA A 142 -3.35 2.15 -9.63
C ALA A 142 -3.49 1.55 -11.04
N ARG A 143 -2.84 2.19 -12.03
CA ARG A 143 -2.79 1.71 -13.41
C ARG A 143 -1.99 0.41 -13.54
N GLU A 144 -0.88 0.26 -12.82
CA GLU A 144 -0.11 -0.99 -12.77
C GLU A 144 -0.95 -2.15 -12.20
N TYR A 145 -1.72 -1.92 -11.13
CA TYR A 145 -2.63 -2.94 -10.60
C TYR A 145 -3.74 -3.30 -11.60
N ARG A 146 -4.37 -2.30 -12.24
CA ARG A 146 -5.39 -2.52 -13.27
C ARG A 146 -4.82 -3.34 -14.44
N GLU A 147 -3.65 -2.98 -14.94
CA GLU A 147 -3.00 -3.69 -16.04
C GLU A 147 -2.58 -5.11 -15.63
N GLY A 148 -2.14 -5.28 -14.38
CA GLY A 148 -1.88 -6.59 -13.79
C GLY A 148 -3.14 -7.46 -13.68
N ALA A 149 -4.30 -6.86 -13.39
CA ALA A 149 -5.59 -7.56 -13.38
C ALA A 149 -5.98 -8.02 -14.78
N THR A 150 -5.88 -7.16 -15.80
CA THR A 150 -6.18 -7.52 -17.20
C THR A 150 -5.34 -8.68 -17.73
N ARG A 151 -4.12 -8.86 -17.22
CA ARG A 151 -3.21 -9.95 -17.62
C ARG A 151 -3.34 -11.22 -16.77
N ALA A 152 -4.14 -11.21 -15.72
CA ALA A 152 -4.26 -12.36 -14.84
C ALA A 152 -5.11 -13.46 -15.51
N ASP A 153 -4.56 -14.67 -15.61
CA ASP A 153 -5.27 -15.85 -16.15
C ASP A 153 -6.14 -16.56 -15.10
N ASP A 154 -6.03 -16.16 -13.83
CA ASP A 154 -6.79 -16.71 -12.71
C ASP A 154 -7.79 -15.67 -12.18
N LEU A 155 -9.07 -16.04 -12.11
CA LEU A 155 -10.16 -15.15 -11.70
C LEU A 155 -10.01 -14.62 -10.26
N ALA A 156 -9.43 -15.41 -9.35
CA ALA A 156 -9.20 -14.95 -7.99
C ALA A 156 -8.07 -13.92 -7.91
N VAL A 157 -7.00 -14.13 -8.69
CA VAL A 157 -5.92 -13.15 -8.85
C VAL A 157 -6.43 -11.89 -9.52
N GLN A 158 -7.19 -12.02 -10.61
CA GLN A 158 -7.78 -10.91 -11.36
C GLN A 158 -8.64 -10.02 -10.45
N ALA A 159 -9.61 -10.61 -9.75
CA ALA A 159 -10.50 -9.88 -8.86
C ALA A 159 -9.73 -9.14 -7.75
N ARG A 160 -8.72 -9.80 -7.13
CA ARG A 160 -7.86 -9.16 -6.13
C ARG A 160 -7.07 -7.99 -6.69
N ARG A 161 -6.50 -8.12 -7.90
CA ARG A 161 -5.74 -7.03 -8.53
C ARG A 161 -6.63 -5.83 -8.87
N TYR A 162 -7.89 -6.08 -9.25
CA TYR A 162 -8.86 -5.00 -9.41
C TYR A 162 -9.22 -4.31 -8.09
N ASP A 163 -9.38 -5.05 -6.99
CA ASP A 163 -9.54 -4.45 -5.65
C ASP A 163 -8.33 -3.56 -5.28
N GLU A 164 -7.11 -4.06 -5.49
CA GLU A 164 -5.87 -3.29 -5.28
C GLU A 164 -5.83 -2.01 -6.13
N ALA A 165 -6.31 -2.08 -7.38
CA ALA A 165 -6.41 -0.93 -8.26
C ALA A 165 -7.44 0.09 -7.74
N VAL A 166 -8.63 -0.35 -7.34
CA VAL A 166 -9.68 0.52 -6.76
C VAL A 166 -9.16 1.25 -5.52
N ASP A 167 -8.48 0.55 -4.62
CA ASP A 167 -7.93 1.17 -3.41
C ASP A 167 -6.80 2.18 -3.72
N ALA A 168 -5.95 1.89 -4.70
CA ALA A 168 -4.93 2.82 -5.17
C ALA A 168 -5.54 4.07 -5.83
N TYR A 169 -6.61 3.92 -6.62
CA TYR A 169 -7.36 5.05 -7.19
C TYR A 169 -8.05 5.90 -6.13
N ARG A 170 -8.64 5.29 -5.09
CA ARG A 170 -9.21 6.03 -3.94
C ARG A 170 -8.15 6.86 -3.25
N ARG A 171 -6.98 6.28 -3.02
CA ARG A 171 -5.83 7.01 -2.47
C ARG A 171 -5.46 8.20 -3.35
N ALA A 172 -5.39 8.02 -4.67
CA ALA A 172 -5.12 9.12 -5.59
C ALA A 172 -6.18 10.23 -5.50
N VAL A 173 -7.47 9.89 -5.38
CA VAL A 173 -8.56 10.86 -5.20
C VAL A 173 -8.46 11.61 -3.87
N ASP A 174 -8.17 10.92 -2.77
CA ASP A 174 -7.97 11.55 -1.46
C ASP A 174 -6.81 12.56 -1.51
N LEU A 175 -5.74 12.23 -2.22
CA LEU A 175 -4.58 13.09 -2.41
C LEU A 175 -4.89 14.30 -3.31
N CYS A 176 -5.70 14.13 -4.36
CA CYS A 176 -6.19 15.21 -5.21
C CYS A 176 -7.08 16.20 -4.45
N THR A 177 -7.85 15.72 -3.47
CA THR A 177 -8.90 16.50 -2.79
C THR A 177 -8.44 17.09 -1.45
N ALA A 178 -7.28 16.68 -0.94
CA ALA A 178 -6.70 17.23 0.28
C ALA A 178 -6.25 18.70 0.12
N PRO A 179 -6.73 19.64 0.95
CA PRO A 179 -6.17 21.00 0.98
C PRO A 179 -4.70 20.97 1.45
N PRO A 180 -3.78 21.79 0.91
CA PRO A 180 -3.91 22.79 -0.15
C PRO A 180 -3.35 22.31 -1.51
N VAL A 181 -3.64 21.08 -1.91
CA VAL A 181 -3.04 20.48 -3.11
C VAL A 181 -3.67 21.06 -4.37
N SER A 182 -2.98 22.01 -5.00
CA SER A 182 -3.14 22.32 -6.42
C SER A 182 -2.36 21.28 -7.23
N ALA A 183 -2.85 20.05 -7.32
CA ALA A 183 -2.29 19.10 -8.27
C ALA A 183 -2.73 19.54 -9.68
N ASP A 184 -1.77 19.77 -10.57
CA ASP A 184 -2.02 19.97 -12.01
C ASP A 184 -2.33 18.62 -12.67
N VAL A 185 -3.39 17.97 -12.17
CA VAL A 185 -3.85 16.64 -12.60
C VAL A 185 -5.26 16.80 -13.14
N ASP A 186 -5.51 16.20 -14.30
CA ASP A 186 -6.83 16.21 -14.92
C ASP A 186 -7.80 15.36 -14.09
N THR A 187 -8.51 16.02 -13.17
CA THR A 187 -9.51 15.39 -12.30
C THR A 187 -10.68 14.76 -13.06
N THR A 188 -10.93 15.17 -14.31
CA THR A 188 -11.96 14.54 -15.15
C THR A 188 -11.49 13.16 -15.59
N THR A 189 -10.27 13.08 -16.14
CA THR A 189 -9.66 11.80 -16.52
C THR A 189 -9.54 10.85 -15.32
N VAL A 190 -9.11 11.35 -14.16
CA VAL A 190 -9.02 10.52 -12.94
C VAL A 190 -10.40 9.99 -12.53
N ARG A 191 -11.45 10.80 -12.62
CA ARG A 191 -12.82 10.35 -12.32
C ARG A 191 -13.29 9.26 -13.28
N GLU A 192 -13.03 9.41 -14.57
CA GLU A 192 -13.37 8.41 -15.58
C GLU A 192 -12.63 7.09 -15.32
N GLU A 193 -11.32 7.15 -15.05
CA GLU A 193 -10.53 5.96 -14.70
C GLU A 193 -11.04 5.25 -13.43
N VAL A 194 -11.49 6.00 -12.42
CA VAL A 194 -12.11 5.45 -11.20
C VAL A 194 -13.43 4.74 -11.51
N VAL A 195 -14.27 5.31 -12.37
CA VAL A 195 -15.54 4.66 -12.75
C VAL A 195 -15.24 3.37 -13.52
N ASP A 196 -14.34 3.42 -14.49
CA ASP A 196 -13.97 2.26 -15.30
C ASP A 196 -13.41 1.13 -14.45
N VAL A 197 -12.45 1.41 -13.55
CA VAL A 197 -11.83 0.36 -12.74
C VAL A 197 -12.79 -0.26 -11.73
N VAL A 198 -13.77 0.51 -11.23
CA VAL A 198 -14.81 -0.04 -10.34
C VAL A 198 -15.76 -0.94 -11.15
N ALA A 199 -16.14 -0.55 -12.36
CA ALA A 199 -16.95 -1.40 -13.23
C ALA A 199 -16.24 -2.73 -13.54
N GLU A 200 -14.96 -2.66 -13.91
CA GLU A 200 -14.12 -3.83 -14.18
C GLU A 200 -13.95 -4.72 -12.94
N ALA A 201 -13.82 -4.13 -11.75
CA ALA A 201 -13.75 -4.86 -10.49
C ALA A 201 -15.07 -5.61 -10.20
N ILE A 202 -16.22 -4.96 -10.40
CA ILE A 202 -17.54 -5.59 -10.27
C ILE A 202 -17.65 -6.77 -11.22
N ASP A 203 -17.31 -6.58 -12.50
CA ASP A 203 -17.40 -7.63 -13.52
C ASP A 203 -16.49 -8.83 -13.18
N ALA A 204 -15.25 -8.58 -12.74
CA ALA A 204 -14.33 -9.64 -12.33
C ALA A 204 -14.85 -10.47 -11.14
N HIS A 205 -15.44 -9.80 -10.14
CA HIS A 205 -16.07 -10.49 -9.01
C HIS A 205 -17.33 -11.27 -9.43
N LEU A 206 -18.14 -10.74 -10.35
CA LEU A 206 -19.30 -11.46 -10.89
C LEU A 206 -18.89 -12.69 -11.71
N GLU A 207 -17.85 -12.58 -12.53
CA GLU A 207 -17.31 -13.71 -13.29
C GLU A 207 -16.80 -14.81 -12.35
N ARG A 208 -15.99 -14.44 -11.35
CA ARG A 208 -15.52 -15.34 -10.30
C ARG A 208 -16.69 -16.01 -9.57
N ALA A 209 -17.70 -15.23 -9.16
CA ALA A 209 -18.85 -15.74 -8.45
C ALA A 209 -19.63 -16.78 -9.27
N ARG A 210 -19.86 -16.48 -10.56
CA ARG A 210 -20.60 -17.35 -11.47
C ARG A 210 -19.84 -18.65 -11.77
N GLU A 211 -18.53 -18.58 -11.97
CA GLU A 211 -17.67 -19.76 -12.15
C GLU A 211 -17.63 -20.64 -10.90
N ALA A 212 -17.41 -20.05 -9.72
CA ALA A 212 -17.42 -20.77 -8.46
C ALA A 212 -18.79 -21.43 -8.20
N ARG A 213 -19.89 -20.72 -8.46
CA ARG A 213 -21.25 -21.27 -8.37
C ARG A 213 -21.46 -22.43 -9.33
N SER A 214 -20.96 -22.33 -10.56
CA SER A 214 -21.03 -23.40 -11.56
C SER A 214 -20.33 -24.67 -11.07
N ARG A 215 -19.09 -24.53 -10.56
CA ARG A 215 -18.33 -25.63 -9.97
C ARG A 215 -19.03 -26.24 -8.76
N GLY A 216 -19.50 -25.40 -7.83
CA GLY A 216 -20.23 -25.88 -6.65
C GLY A 216 -21.51 -26.65 -7.01
N ASN A 217 -22.22 -26.22 -8.04
CA ASN A 217 -23.37 -26.97 -8.56
C ASN A 217 -22.98 -28.33 -9.17
N TRP A 218 -21.84 -28.39 -9.85
CA TRP A 218 -21.33 -29.63 -10.43
C TRP A 218 -20.91 -30.63 -9.35
N GLU A 219 -20.15 -30.19 -8.35
CA GLU A 219 -19.74 -31.03 -7.21
C GLU A 219 -20.96 -31.54 -6.43
N PHE A 220 -21.98 -30.69 -6.26
CA PHE A 220 -23.22 -31.10 -5.61
C PHE A 220 -23.93 -32.22 -6.40
N GLN A 221 -23.96 -32.13 -7.74
CA GLN A 221 -24.52 -33.17 -8.59
C GLN A 221 -23.68 -34.46 -8.58
N ALA A 222 -22.37 -34.34 -8.38
CA ALA A 222 -21.45 -35.46 -8.22
C ALA A 222 -21.53 -36.12 -6.83
N GLY A 223 -22.23 -35.48 -5.87
CA GLY A 223 -22.40 -35.98 -4.51
C GLY A 223 -21.30 -35.56 -3.53
N ASP A 224 -20.36 -34.69 -3.95
CA ASP A 224 -19.37 -34.09 -3.04
C ASP A 224 -19.95 -32.81 -2.42
N GLU A 225 -20.74 -32.98 -1.37
CA GLU A 225 -21.40 -31.86 -0.68
C GLU A 225 -20.41 -30.89 -0.03
N ARG A 226 -19.24 -31.38 0.41
CA ARG A 226 -18.22 -30.53 1.03
C ARG A 226 -17.56 -29.63 -0.01
N ALA A 227 -17.13 -30.20 -1.13
CA ALA A 227 -16.56 -29.41 -2.23
C ALA A 227 -17.59 -28.44 -2.82
N ALA A 228 -18.87 -28.87 -2.91
CA ALA A 228 -19.96 -28.00 -3.31
C ALA A 228 -20.11 -26.79 -2.38
N SER A 229 -20.12 -27.01 -1.07
CA SER A 229 -20.21 -25.97 -0.06
C SER A 229 -19.03 -24.98 -0.18
N ASP A 230 -17.79 -25.48 -0.24
CA ASP A 230 -16.58 -24.65 -0.39
C ASP A 230 -16.67 -23.71 -1.61
N HIS A 231 -17.14 -24.23 -2.75
CA HIS A 231 -17.30 -23.46 -3.99
C HIS A 231 -18.47 -22.46 -3.94
N LEU A 232 -19.60 -22.83 -3.35
CA LEU A 232 -20.75 -21.92 -3.21
C LEU A 232 -20.47 -20.80 -2.21
N SER A 233 -19.71 -21.07 -1.13
CA SER A 233 -19.21 -20.02 -0.23
C SER A 233 -18.26 -19.07 -0.95
N THR A 234 -17.33 -19.58 -1.77
CA THR A 234 -16.46 -18.73 -2.61
C THR A 234 -17.27 -17.84 -3.57
N ALA A 235 -18.38 -18.36 -4.11
CA ALA A 235 -19.28 -17.58 -4.95
C ALA A 235 -20.00 -16.48 -4.17
N LEU A 236 -20.42 -16.78 -2.94
CA LEU A 236 -21.09 -15.81 -2.06
C LEU A 236 -20.16 -14.64 -1.71
N ASP A 237 -18.92 -14.91 -1.32
CA ASP A 237 -17.92 -13.88 -0.99
C ASP A 237 -17.69 -12.94 -2.18
N ALA A 238 -17.61 -13.49 -3.39
CA ALA A 238 -17.41 -12.71 -4.61
C ALA A 238 -18.65 -11.86 -4.97
N PHE A 239 -19.87 -12.40 -4.82
CA PHE A 239 -21.09 -11.61 -4.98
C PHE A 239 -21.19 -10.48 -3.94
N GLU A 240 -20.85 -10.74 -2.68
CA GLU A 240 -20.82 -9.73 -1.63
C GLU A 240 -19.91 -8.58 -1.98
N ARG A 241 -18.70 -8.90 -2.44
CA ARG A 241 -17.75 -7.88 -2.84
C ARG A 241 -18.22 -7.06 -4.04
N ALA A 242 -18.85 -7.69 -5.03
CA ALA A 242 -19.47 -6.98 -6.16
C ALA A 242 -20.59 -6.02 -5.70
N VAL A 243 -21.45 -6.42 -4.76
CA VAL A 243 -22.50 -5.54 -4.19
C VAL A 243 -21.88 -4.36 -3.44
N GLU A 244 -20.83 -4.59 -2.65
CA GLU A 244 -20.14 -3.52 -1.93
C GLU A 244 -19.60 -2.45 -2.89
N LEU A 245 -18.92 -2.89 -3.95
CA LEU A 245 -18.35 -2.00 -4.96
C LEU A 245 -19.44 -1.20 -5.69
N ALA A 246 -20.49 -1.87 -6.15
CA ALA A 246 -21.61 -1.23 -6.87
C ALA A 246 -22.36 -0.19 -6.00
N ARG A 247 -22.40 -0.37 -4.68
CA ARG A 247 -22.99 0.59 -3.74
C ARG A 247 -22.09 1.80 -3.46
N GLN A 248 -20.77 1.62 -3.49
CA GLN A 248 -19.80 2.65 -3.10
C GLN A 248 -19.50 3.63 -4.24
N CYS A 249 -19.55 3.16 -5.48
CA CYS A 249 -19.38 4.00 -6.66
C CYS A 249 -20.25 3.39 -7.76
N PRO A 250 -21.34 4.04 -8.21
CA PRO A 250 -22.28 3.43 -9.15
C PRO A 250 -21.74 3.56 -10.58
N PRO A 251 -20.97 2.57 -11.03
CA PRO A 251 -21.43 1.76 -12.16
C PRO A 251 -22.04 0.42 -11.69
N GLY A 252 -23.02 -0.08 -12.45
CA GLY A 252 -23.67 -1.37 -12.20
C GLY A 252 -25.06 -1.29 -11.54
N ASP A 253 -25.75 -2.43 -11.49
CA ASP A 253 -27.07 -2.59 -10.88
C ASP A 253 -26.92 -3.36 -9.56
N ALA A 254 -26.67 -2.62 -8.47
CA ALA A 254 -26.41 -3.19 -7.16
C ALA A 254 -27.58 -4.05 -6.64
N ASP A 255 -28.82 -3.72 -7.04
CA ASP A 255 -30.02 -4.44 -6.62
C ASP A 255 -30.10 -5.79 -7.34
N ALA A 256 -29.86 -5.82 -8.67
CA ALA A 256 -29.81 -7.07 -9.42
C ALA A 256 -28.72 -8.03 -8.91
N ILE A 257 -27.53 -7.51 -8.55
CA ILE A 257 -26.46 -8.32 -7.97
C ILE A 257 -26.86 -8.84 -6.58
N ALA A 258 -27.52 -8.02 -5.76
CA ALA A 258 -28.01 -8.43 -4.45
C ALA A 258 -29.08 -9.53 -4.53
N ASP A 259 -29.95 -9.49 -5.55
CA ASP A 259 -30.94 -10.54 -5.81
C ASP A 259 -30.28 -11.87 -6.22
N GLU A 260 -29.26 -11.84 -7.10
CA GLU A 260 -28.48 -13.03 -7.45
C GLU A 260 -27.80 -13.64 -6.20
N ARG A 261 -27.24 -12.79 -5.33
CA ARG A 261 -26.66 -13.19 -4.05
C ARG A 261 -27.69 -13.85 -3.13
N ALA A 262 -28.86 -13.23 -2.96
CA ALA A 262 -29.92 -13.73 -2.08
C ALA A 262 -30.41 -15.12 -2.51
N ALA A 263 -30.52 -15.37 -3.81
CA ALA A 263 -30.85 -16.70 -4.34
C ALA A 263 -29.79 -17.76 -3.98
N LEU A 264 -28.51 -17.39 -3.97
CA LEU A 264 -27.42 -18.29 -3.58
C LEU A 264 -27.43 -18.59 -2.07
N VAL A 265 -27.70 -17.59 -1.23
CA VAL A 265 -27.83 -17.78 0.24
C VAL A 265 -28.93 -18.78 0.54
N SER A 266 -30.12 -18.60 -0.02
CA SER A 266 -31.25 -19.53 0.16
C SER A 266 -30.88 -20.96 -0.25
N LYS A 267 -30.06 -21.12 -1.30
CA LYS A 267 -29.60 -22.44 -1.73
C LYS A 267 -28.61 -23.09 -0.75
N LEU A 268 -27.71 -22.31 -0.15
CA LEU A 268 -26.77 -22.81 0.86
C LEU A 268 -27.53 -23.27 2.12
N GLU A 269 -28.52 -22.49 2.57
CA GLU A 269 -29.37 -22.85 3.70
C GLU A 269 -30.10 -24.18 3.46
N ASP A 270 -30.65 -24.38 2.26
CA ASP A 270 -31.31 -25.65 1.87
C ASP A 270 -30.34 -26.84 1.92
N LEU A 271 -29.07 -26.64 1.52
CA LEU A 271 -28.04 -27.68 1.55
C LEU A 271 -27.67 -28.07 2.98
N GLU A 272 -27.49 -27.08 3.86
CA GLU A 272 -27.19 -27.29 5.27
C GLU A 272 -28.31 -28.06 5.97
N VAL A 273 -29.57 -27.70 5.70
CA VAL A 273 -30.73 -28.42 6.23
C VAL A 273 -30.74 -29.88 5.75
N ARG A 274 -30.44 -30.14 4.49
CA ARG A 274 -30.38 -31.52 3.94
C ARG A 274 -29.27 -32.34 4.57
N ALA A 275 -28.08 -31.76 4.71
CA ALA A 275 -26.94 -32.43 5.37
C ALA A 275 -27.27 -32.76 6.84
N SER A 276 -27.91 -31.83 7.56
CA SER A 276 -28.35 -32.06 8.94
C SER A 276 -29.40 -33.17 9.06
N VAL A 277 -30.33 -33.28 8.11
CA VAL A 277 -31.35 -34.33 8.11
C VAL A 277 -30.74 -35.70 7.78
N ALA A 278 -29.80 -35.75 6.84
CA ALA A 278 -29.10 -36.98 6.49
C ALA A 278 -28.30 -37.52 7.68
N ALA A 279 -27.54 -36.66 8.37
CA ALA A 279 -26.78 -37.04 9.57
C ALA A 279 -27.67 -37.57 10.72
N ALA A 280 -28.89 -37.03 10.86
CA ALA A 280 -29.83 -37.46 11.91
C ALA A 280 -30.58 -38.77 11.57
N GLY A 281 -30.54 -39.23 10.32
CA GLY A 281 -31.18 -40.47 9.86
C GLY A 281 -30.26 -41.70 9.87
N GLU A 282 -28.97 -41.51 10.17
CA GLU A 282 -27.95 -42.57 10.25
C GLU A 282 -27.66 -43.04 11.70
N ASP A 283 -28.32 -42.44 12.71
CA ASP A 283 -28.36 -42.87 14.12
C ASP A 283 -29.59 -43.74 14.44
#